data_AF-A0A5D2KA30-F1
#
_entry.id   AF-A0A5D2KA30-F1
#
_cell.length_a   1.000
_cell.length_b   1.000
_cell.length_c   1.000
_cell.angle_alpha   90.00
_cell.angle_beta   90.00
_cell.angle_gamma   90.00
#
_symmetry.space_group_name_H-M   'P 1'
#
loop_
_entity.id
_entity.type
_entity.pdbx_description
1 polymer ?
#
loop_
_entity_poly.entity_id
_entity_poly.type
_entity_poly.pdbx_seq_one_letter_code
_entity_poly.pdbx_strand_id
1 'polypeptide(L)'
;MVTRSNLKNLYWIVTQQVAHHTINGCNLRPGDLLRTGTISGSEFESFGCLLELTWNGQKQFPLNGTTRKFLEDGDEVIFSSCCKGDGYNVGFGTCAGKIVPPRD
;
A
#
# COMPACT_ATOMS: atom_id res chain seq x y z
N MET A 1 -13.91 -1.19 -4.01
CA MET A 1 -12.59 -0.54 -3.97
C MET A 1 -12.28 -0.23 -2.52
N VAL A 2 -11.11 -0.60 -2.00
CA VAL A 2 -10.79 -0.45 -0.56
C VAL A 2 -10.17 0.91 -0.26
N THR A 3 -9.21 1.36 -1.06
CA THR A 3 -8.50 2.62 -0.87
C THR A 3 -8.04 3.21 -2.20
N ARG A 4 -7.96 4.54 -2.27
CA ARG A 4 -7.37 5.30 -3.38
C ARG A 4 -6.42 6.36 -2.82
N SER A 5 -5.12 6.11 -2.90
CA SER A 5 -4.09 7.04 -2.43
C SER A 5 -3.15 7.47 -3.55
N ASN A 6 -2.12 8.24 -3.21
CA ASN A 6 -1.11 8.70 -4.16
C ASN A 6 0.27 8.77 -3.50
N LEU A 7 1.31 8.30 -4.20
CA LEU A 7 2.70 8.33 -3.73
C LEU A 7 3.19 9.74 -3.37
N LYS A 8 2.61 10.78 -3.97
CA LYS A 8 2.90 12.19 -3.64
C LYS A 8 2.59 12.58 -2.20
N ASN A 9 1.81 11.76 -1.48
CA ASN A 9 1.48 12.00 -0.07
C ASN A 9 2.62 11.59 0.88
N LEU A 10 3.69 10.95 0.39
CA LEU A 10 4.84 10.62 1.22
C LEU A 10 5.51 11.88 1.76
N TYR A 11 5.73 11.91 3.07
CA TYR A 11 6.44 13.01 3.73
C TYR A 11 7.94 13.03 3.38
N TRP A 12 8.56 11.85 3.27
CA TRP A 12 9.96 11.69 2.87
C TRP A 12 10.05 11.17 1.44
N ILE A 13 10.77 11.87 0.57
CA ILE A 13 10.97 11.45 -0.81
C ILE A 13 12.03 10.34 -0.91
N VAL A 14 12.00 9.56 -1.99
CA VAL A 14 12.89 8.40 -2.19
C VAL A 14 14.37 8.77 -2.06
N THR A 15 14.78 9.95 -2.55
CA THR A 15 16.18 10.40 -2.44
C THR A 15 16.61 10.65 -1.00
N GLN A 16 15.71 11.15 -0.13
CA GLN A 16 15.98 11.31 1.30
C GLN A 16 16.06 9.96 2.02
N GLN A 17 15.18 9.01 1.66
CA GLN A 17 15.21 7.65 2.20
C GLN A 17 16.54 6.96 1.89
N VAL A 18 17.01 7.04 0.64
CA VAL A 18 18.31 6.48 0.22
C VAL A 18 19.46 7.18 0.95
N ALA A 19 19.49 8.51 0.97
CA ALA A 19 20.55 9.26 1.64
C ALA A 19 20.65 8.91 3.13
N HIS A 20 19.50 8.81 3.81
CA HIS A 20 19.46 8.42 5.22
C HIS A 20 19.90 6.97 5.44
N HIS A 21 19.52 6.04 4.56
CA HIS A 21 19.97 4.64 4.64
C HIS A 21 21.50 4.55 4.56
N THR A 22 22.14 5.33 3.70
CA THR A 22 23.58 5.22 3.43
C THR A 22 24.47 6.11 4.29
N ILE A 23 23.91 6.99 5.14
CA ILE A 23 24.70 8.02 5.85
C ILE A 23 25.76 7.43 6.80
N ASN A 24 25.55 6.22 7.31
CA ASN A 24 26.46 5.54 8.24
C ASN A 24 27.41 4.54 7.56
N GLY A 25 27.46 4.52 6.22
CA GLY A 25 28.27 3.58 5.45
C GLY A 25 27.58 2.25 5.11
N CYS A 26 26.27 2.11 5.36
CA CYS A 26 25.50 0.97 4.83
C CYS A 26 25.63 0.89 3.30
N ASN A 27 26.06 -0.26 2.79
CA ASN A 27 26.40 -0.46 1.38
C ASN A 27 25.23 -1.08 0.61
N LEU A 28 24.38 -0.24 0.01
CA LEU A 28 23.37 -0.70 -0.95
C LEU A 28 24.00 -1.38 -2.17
N ARG A 29 23.30 -2.37 -2.72
CA ARG A 29 23.72 -3.17 -3.86
C ARG A 29 22.66 -3.16 -4.98
N PRO A 30 23.07 -3.38 -6.24
CA PRO A 30 22.13 -3.61 -7.32
C PRO A 30 21.17 -4.76 -6.98
N GLY A 31 19.87 -4.50 -7.13
CA GLY A 31 18.82 -5.46 -6.79
C GLY A 31 18.25 -5.33 -5.37
N ASP A 32 18.83 -4.48 -4.51
CA ASP A 32 18.24 -4.19 -3.20
C ASP A 32 16.86 -3.50 -3.37
N LEU A 33 15.89 -3.93 -2.56
CA LEU A 33 14.52 -3.41 -2.60
C LEU A 33 14.25 -2.55 -1.36
N LEU A 34 14.08 -1.25 -1.58
CA LEU A 34 13.66 -0.30 -0.54
C LEU A 34 12.15 -0.06 -0.66
N ARG A 35 11.47 -0.03 0.48
CA ARG A 35 10.01 0.17 0.57
C ARG A 35 9.70 1.55 1.14
N THR A 36 8.62 2.14 0.66
CA THR A 36 8.16 3.48 1.05
C THR A 36 7.54 3.53 2.45
N GLY A 37 7.10 2.38 2.96
CA GLY A 37 6.10 2.30 4.02
C GLY A 37 4.66 2.36 3.46
N THR A 38 3.67 2.18 4.34
CA THR A 38 2.25 2.31 4.01
C THR A 38 1.93 3.73 3.52
N ILE A 39 1.22 3.86 2.41
CA ILE A 39 0.90 5.16 1.79
C ILE A 39 -0.52 5.56 2.17
N SER A 40 -0.64 6.49 3.11
CA SER A 40 -1.91 7.08 3.55
C SER A 40 -1.99 8.56 3.19
N GLY A 41 -3.12 9.00 2.66
CA GLY A 41 -3.43 10.43 2.53
C GLY A 41 -4.19 10.96 3.75
N SER A 42 -4.62 12.22 3.68
CA SER A 42 -5.40 12.86 4.75
C SER A 42 -6.83 12.35 4.84
N GLU A 43 -7.40 11.94 3.71
CA GLU A 43 -8.79 11.51 3.60
C GLU A 43 -8.95 10.04 3.94
N PHE A 44 -10.08 9.68 4.56
CA PHE A 44 -10.38 8.30 4.98
C PHE A 44 -10.25 7.28 3.85
N GLU A 45 -10.75 7.63 2.65
CA GLU A 45 -10.70 6.78 1.46
C GLU A 45 -9.28 6.57 0.92
N SER A 46 -8.29 7.29 1.46
CA SER A 46 -6.89 7.23 1.06
C SER A 46 -5.98 6.59 2.10
N PHE A 47 -6.53 6.05 3.21
CA PHE A 47 -5.77 5.28 4.20
C PHE A 47 -5.25 3.97 3.59
N GLY A 48 -4.00 3.62 3.91
CA GLY A 48 -3.25 2.61 3.17
C GLY A 48 -3.41 1.18 3.69
N CYS A 49 -4.05 0.96 4.83
CA CYS A 49 -4.31 -0.38 5.35
C CYS A 49 -5.64 -0.52 6.11
N LEU A 50 -6.08 -1.78 6.29
CA LEU A 50 -7.31 -2.09 7.03
C LEU A 50 -7.24 -1.67 8.50
N LEU A 51 -6.06 -1.68 9.12
CA LEU A 51 -5.87 -1.19 10.49
C LEU A 51 -6.34 0.27 10.63
N GLU A 52 -5.97 1.13 9.68
CA GLU A 52 -6.36 2.53 9.66
C GLU A 52 -7.86 2.67 9.33
N LEU A 53 -8.33 2.01 8.27
CA LEU A 53 -9.71 2.09 7.78
C LEU A 53 -10.74 1.61 8.81
N THR A 54 -10.37 0.61 9.62
CA THR A 54 -11.27 -0.01 10.60
C THR A 54 -11.00 0.50 12.01
N TRP A 55 -10.03 1.41 12.17
CA TRP A 55 -9.58 1.92 13.45
C TRP A 55 -9.28 0.77 14.43
N ASN A 56 -8.36 -0.10 14.01
CA ASN A 56 -8.01 -1.35 14.70
C ASN A 56 -9.22 -2.26 14.98
N GLY A 57 -10.06 -2.45 13.97
CA GLY A 57 -11.25 -3.30 14.06
C GLY A 57 -12.37 -2.77 14.97
N GLN A 58 -12.27 -1.54 15.48
CA GLN A 58 -13.35 -0.90 16.25
C GLN A 58 -14.52 -0.50 15.35
N LYS A 59 -14.25 -0.22 14.07
CA LYS A 59 -15.24 0.10 13.04
C LYS A 59 -15.30 -1.04 12.02
N GLN A 60 -16.50 -1.32 11.51
CA GLN A 60 -16.67 -2.23 10.38
C GLN A 60 -16.43 -1.46 9.08
N PHE A 61 -15.68 -2.06 8.15
CA PHE A 61 -15.49 -1.50 6.81
C PHE A 61 -16.41 -2.22 5.82
N PRO A 62 -17.37 -1.53 5.19
CA PRO A 62 -18.26 -2.15 4.20
C PRO A 62 -17.51 -2.42 2.89
N LEU A 63 -17.61 -3.65 2.39
CA LEU A 63 -16.95 -4.09 1.17
C LEU A 63 -17.84 -5.07 0.40
N ASN A 64 -18.29 -4.68 -0.79
CA ASN A 64 -19.04 -5.53 -1.74
C ASN A 64 -20.24 -6.27 -1.10
N GLY A 65 -21.03 -5.60 -0.26
CA GLY A 65 -22.18 -6.20 0.43
C GLY A 65 -21.83 -7.04 1.67
N THR A 66 -20.55 -7.13 2.02
CA THR A 66 -20.05 -7.73 3.27
C THR A 66 -19.36 -6.66 4.12
N THR A 67 -18.84 -7.04 5.28
CA THR A 67 -17.98 -6.17 6.09
C THR A 67 -16.64 -6.84 6.38
N ARG A 68 -15.62 -6.02 6.61
CA ARG A 68 -14.27 -6.45 7.02
C ARG A 68 -13.78 -5.64 8.19
N LYS A 69 -12.95 -6.27 9.02
CA LYS A 69 -12.09 -5.61 10.01
C LYS A 69 -10.62 -5.81 9.64
N PHE A 70 -10.27 -7.05 9.32
CA PHE A 70 -9.00 -7.45 8.75
C PHE A 70 -9.26 -8.40 7.58
N LEU A 71 -8.20 -8.91 6.97
CA LEU A 71 -8.32 -9.93 5.93
C LEU A 71 -8.81 -11.25 6.53
N GLU A 72 -9.65 -11.93 5.79
CA GLU A 72 -10.16 -13.27 6.09
C GLU A 72 -9.61 -14.28 5.07
N ASP A 73 -9.63 -15.56 5.42
CA ASP A 73 -9.23 -16.63 4.49
C ASP A 73 -10.05 -16.58 3.20
N GLY A 74 -9.37 -16.67 2.07
CA GLY A 74 -9.98 -16.56 0.76
C GLY A 74 -10.10 -15.14 0.21
N ASP A 75 -9.85 -14.10 1.02
CA ASP A 75 -9.77 -12.72 0.51
C ASP A 75 -8.60 -12.58 -0.49
N GLU A 76 -8.84 -11.84 -1.58
CA GLU A 76 -7.81 -11.47 -2.55
C GLU A 76 -7.58 -9.96 -2.52
N VAL A 77 -6.32 -9.56 -2.36
CA VAL A 77 -5.92 -8.15 -2.35
C VAL A 77 -5.18 -7.86 -3.65
N ILE A 78 -5.62 -6.82 -4.36
CA ILE A 78 -5.04 -6.40 -5.63
C ILE A 78 -4.64 -4.92 -5.53
N PHE A 79 -3.35 -4.64 -5.64
CA PHE A 79 -2.82 -3.29 -5.83
C PHE A 79 -2.66 -3.00 -7.32
N SER A 80 -3.07 -1.81 -7.73
CA SER A 80 -2.83 -1.29 -9.08
C SER A 80 -2.51 0.20 -9.00
N SER A 81 -1.67 0.68 -9.90
CA SER A 81 -1.32 2.10 -9.96
C SER A 81 -0.99 2.53 -11.39
N CYS A 82 -1.16 3.82 -11.65
CA CYS A 82 -0.72 4.44 -12.89
C CYS A 82 -0.36 5.91 -12.66
N CYS A 83 0.56 6.40 -13.48
CA CYS A 83 0.79 7.82 -13.71
C CYS A 83 0.00 8.24 -14.95
N LYS A 84 -0.77 9.32 -14.84
CA LYS A 84 -1.54 9.87 -15.95
C LYS A 84 -0.73 10.94 -16.68
N GLY A 85 -0.54 10.79 -17.98
CA GLY A 85 -0.05 11.82 -18.88
C GLY A 85 -1.19 12.43 -19.71
N ASP A 86 -0.85 13.30 -20.65
CA ASP A 86 -1.81 13.84 -21.61
C ASP A 86 -2.10 12.82 -22.71
N GLY A 87 -3.26 12.17 -22.65
CA GLY A 87 -3.67 11.14 -23.61
C GLY A 87 -3.03 9.75 -23.41
N TYR A 88 -2.19 9.54 -22.38
CA TYR A 88 -1.58 8.24 -22.09
C TYR A 88 -1.48 7.94 -20.59
N ASN A 89 -1.26 6.67 -20.25
CA ASN A 89 -0.99 6.21 -18.89
C ASN A 89 0.29 5.36 -18.85
N VAL A 90 1.08 5.52 -17.79
CA VAL A 90 2.18 4.59 -17.46
C VAL A 90 1.74 3.78 -16.25
N GLY A 91 1.41 2.51 -16.46
CA GLY A 91 0.90 1.61 -15.43
C GLY A 91 1.96 0.68 -14.86
N PHE A 92 1.72 0.19 -13.63
CA PHE A 92 2.56 -0.82 -12.97
C PHE A 92 1.99 -2.25 -13.10
N GLY A 93 0.88 -2.42 -13.81
CA GLY A 93 0.11 -3.67 -13.80
C GLY A 93 -0.57 -3.89 -12.44
N THR A 94 -0.63 -5.15 -12.01
CA THR A 94 -1.26 -5.57 -10.75
C THR A 94 -0.27 -6.32 -9.87
N CYS A 95 -0.28 -6.01 -8.57
CA CYS A 95 0.33 -6.84 -7.52
C CYS A 95 -0.82 -7.48 -6.72
N ALA A 96 -1.01 -8.79 -6.90
CA ALA A 96 -2.14 -9.52 -6.35
C ALA A 96 -1.69 -10.66 -5.43
N GLY A 97 -2.47 -10.94 -4.40
CA GLY A 97 -2.27 -12.08 -3.52
C GLY A 97 -3.56 -12.50 -2.84
N LYS A 98 -3.78 -13.81 -2.76
CA LYS A 98 -4.92 -14.41 -2.08
C LYS A 98 -4.50 -14.99 -0.73
N ILE A 99 -5.26 -14.69 0.31
CA ILE A 99 -5.06 -15.28 1.63
C ILE A 99 -5.52 -16.73 1.58
N VAL A 100 -4.62 -17.63 2.00
CA VAL A 100 -4.91 -19.04 2.20
C VAL A 100 -4.97 -19.33 3.69
N PRO A 101 -5.74 -20.34 4.10
CA PRO A 101 -5.77 -20.76 5.49
C PRO A 101 -4.38 -21.03 6.06
N PRO A 102 -4.16 -20.78 7.35
CA PRO A 102 -2.91 -21.16 8.01
C PRO A 102 -2.71 -22.68 7.93
N ARG A 103 -1.46 -23.10 8.04
CA ARG A 103 -1.18 -24.52 8.28
C ARG A 103 -1.57 -24.87 9.72
N ASP A 104 -2.06 -26.09 9.91
CA ASP A 104 -2.31 -26.67 11.23
C ASP A 104 -1.02 -26.76 12.08
#